data_AF-A0AAD6BA37-F1
#
_entry.id   AF-A0AAD6BA37-F1
#
_cell.length_a   1.000
_cell.length_b   1.000
_cell.length_c   1.000
_cell.angle_alpha   90.00
_cell.angle_beta   90.00
_cell.angle_gamma   90.00
#
_symmetry.space_group_name_H-M   'P 1'
#
loop_
_entity.id
_entity.type
_entity.pdbx_description
1 polymer ?
#
loop_
_entity_poly.entity_id
_entity_poly.type
_entity_poly.pdbx_seq_one_letter_code
_entity_poly.pdbx_strand_id
1 'polypeptide(L)'
;MKESSKVKLFYVSEEEVEKKDESLHQVPLFTVKGTMKMHQVLSISPGILKYRDISCFCQAAEGVFDCSCHSLQEVSLVATEHAEKALDVRPDVIKHHHSGQWCVVRYDDQPYPGIILEVEEHNVKVKCMHRNGINRFFWPSPREDVNWYGDDQIMCLIPEPLAVNKRSVQIEQELWEFIMGQLDNNSAPVVTDIKRTVPS
;
A
#
# COMPACT_ATOMS: atom_id res chain seq x y z
N MET A 1 -2.74 30.20 41.77
CA MET A 1 -3.01 31.19 40.71
C MET A 1 -3.16 30.40 39.42
N LYS A 2 -4.28 30.52 38.70
CA LYS A 2 -4.44 29.90 37.37
C LYS A 2 -3.63 30.73 36.38
N GLU A 3 -2.63 30.16 35.73
CA GLU A 3 -1.96 30.82 34.61
C GLU A 3 -3.00 31.07 33.52
N SER A 4 -3.17 32.35 33.17
CA SER A 4 -3.99 32.77 32.04
C SER A 4 -3.29 32.33 30.74
N SER A 5 -4.06 31.80 29.80
CA SER A 5 -3.56 31.38 28.50
C SER A 5 -2.80 32.53 27.81
N LYS A 6 -1.53 32.32 27.48
CA LYS A 6 -0.71 33.26 26.71
C LYS A 6 -1.01 33.06 25.22
N VAL A 7 -1.72 34.00 24.61
CA VAL A 7 -1.97 34.00 23.17
C VAL A 7 -0.77 34.62 22.46
N LYS A 8 -0.21 33.90 21.47
CA LYS A 8 0.80 34.42 20.54
C LYS A 8 0.16 34.48 19.16
N LEU A 9 0.29 35.62 18.49
CA LEU A 9 -0.14 35.81 17.11
C LEU A 9 1.09 35.79 16.21
N PHE A 10 1.00 35.03 15.12
CA PHE A 10 2.02 34.97 14.08
C PHE A 10 1.44 35.57 12.80
N TYR A 11 2.17 36.48 12.18
CA TYR A 11 1.82 37.03 10.87
C TYR A 11 2.65 36.30 9.82
N VAL A 12 1.99 35.86 8.74
CA VAL A 12 2.61 35.23 7.58
C VAL A 12 2.25 36.10 6.38
N SER A 13 3.23 36.66 5.69
CA SER A 13 2.98 37.53 4.54
C SER A 13 2.66 36.72 3.28
N GLU A 14 2.01 37.34 2.30
CA GLU A 14 1.77 36.72 0.99
C GLU A 14 3.09 36.34 0.29
N GLU A 15 4.09 37.21 0.35
CA GLU A 15 5.44 36.95 -0.20
C GLU A 15 6.09 35.69 0.42
N GLU A 16 5.91 35.47 1.72
CA GLU A 16 6.42 34.27 2.41
C GLU A 16 5.68 33.00 1.98
N VAL A 17 4.37 33.10 1.71
CA VAL A 17 3.55 31.99 1.19
C VAL A 17 4.00 31.63 -0.23
N GLU A 18 4.10 32.60 -1.13
CA GLU A 18 4.48 32.40 -2.53
C GLU A 18 5.86 31.75 -2.64
N LYS A 19 6.85 32.28 -1.92
CA LYS A 19 8.21 31.71 -1.88
C LYS A 19 8.20 30.26 -1.36
N LYS A 20 7.31 29.93 -0.44
CA LYS A 20 7.18 28.57 0.07
C LYS A 20 6.51 27.66 -0.95
N ASP A 21 5.48 28.15 -1.64
CA ASP A 21 4.77 27.43 -2.69
C ASP A 21 5.71 27.05 -3.85
N GLU A 22 6.57 27.97 -4.31
CA GLU A 22 7.62 27.69 -5.30
C GLU A 22 8.55 26.54 -4.87
N SER A 23 8.89 26.47 -3.58
CA SER A 23 9.72 25.39 -3.03
C SER A 23 9.00 24.05 -2.93
N LEU A 24 7.67 24.06 -2.80
CA LEU A 24 6.84 22.86 -2.68
C LEU A 24 6.53 22.24 -4.05
N HIS A 25 6.46 23.04 -5.12
CA HIS A 25 6.29 22.53 -6.49
C HIS A 25 7.40 21.54 -6.93
N GLN A 26 8.57 21.59 -6.27
CA GLN A 26 9.70 20.70 -6.53
C GLN A 26 9.61 19.36 -5.80
N VAL A 27 8.67 19.23 -4.86
CA VAL A 27 8.51 18.04 -4.01
C VAL A 27 7.20 17.34 -4.36
N PRO A 28 7.22 16.10 -4.85
CA PRO A 28 6.00 15.33 -5.05
C PRO A 28 5.33 15.08 -3.70
N LEU A 29 4.22 15.78 -3.43
CA LEU A 29 3.42 15.60 -2.23
C LEU A 29 2.24 14.67 -2.48
N PHE A 30 1.99 13.75 -1.56
CA PHE A 30 0.80 12.91 -1.64
C PHE A 30 -0.36 13.48 -0.79
N THR A 31 -1.60 13.22 -1.20
CA THR A 31 -2.79 13.61 -0.44
C THR A 31 -3.22 12.49 0.51
N VAL A 32 -3.28 12.77 1.80
CA VAL A 32 -3.83 11.83 2.80
C VAL A 32 -5.34 11.70 2.60
N LYS A 33 -5.83 10.47 2.45
CA LYS A 33 -7.27 10.18 2.36
C LYS A 33 -7.91 10.19 3.75
N GLY A 34 -9.23 10.38 3.80
CA GLY A 34 -9.98 10.26 5.06
C GLY A 34 -9.80 11.41 6.05
N THR A 35 -9.30 12.58 5.61
CA THR A 35 -9.03 13.75 6.48
C THR A 35 -10.22 14.21 7.31
N MET A 36 -11.45 13.95 6.87
CA MET A 36 -12.68 14.26 7.61
C MET A 36 -12.85 13.48 8.93
N LYS A 37 -12.14 12.36 9.10
CA LYS A 37 -12.17 11.56 10.34
C LYS A 37 -11.09 11.98 11.34
N MET A 38 -10.09 12.73 10.90
CA MET A 38 -8.94 13.11 11.70
C MET A 38 -9.33 14.15 12.75
N HIS A 39 -9.23 13.80 14.02
CA HIS A 39 -9.55 14.70 15.14
C HIS A 39 -8.32 15.31 15.81
N GLN A 40 -7.13 14.78 15.51
CA GLN A 40 -5.87 15.35 15.98
C GLN A 40 -4.76 15.08 14.97
N VAL A 41 -3.97 16.11 14.69
CA VAL A 41 -2.89 16.10 13.71
C VAL A 41 -1.64 16.70 14.35
N LEU A 42 -0.50 16.08 14.13
CA LEU A 42 0.81 16.48 14.63
C LEU A 42 1.80 16.48 13.47
N SER A 43 2.60 17.54 13.36
CA SER A 43 3.66 17.66 12.35
C SER A 43 4.95 18.01 13.08
N ILE A 44 5.74 16.99 13.44
CA ILE A 44 6.97 17.14 14.23
C ILE A 44 8.18 17.41 13.33
N SER A 45 8.18 16.79 12.15
CA SER A 45 9.27 16.91 11.17
C SER A 45 8.68 17.26 9.81
N PRO A 46 9.40 18.05 8.97
CA PRO A 46 8.94 18.36 7.62
C PRO A 46 8.63 17.09 6.84
N GLY A 47 7.45 17.05 6.21
CA GLY A 47 7.01 15.89 5.45
C GLY A 47 6.41 14.76 6.28
N ILE A 48 6.51 14.74 7.61
CA ILE A 48 5.90 13.68 8.43
C ILE A 48 4.66 14.21 9.14
N LEU A 49 3.54 13.56 8.89
CA LEU A 49 2.25 13.83 9.50
C LEU A 49 1.86 12.65 10.40
N LYS A 50 1.71 12.90 11.69
CA LYS A 50 1.04 11.94 12.59
C LYS A 50 -0.40 12.38 12.82
N TYR A 51 -1.34 11.45 12.80
CA TYR A 51 -2.76 11.77 13.01
C TYR A 51 -3.51 10.65 13.73
N ARG A 52 -4.67 10.97 14.29
CA ARG A 52 -5.60 9.99 14.86
C ARG A 52 -7.04 10.45 14.70
N ASP A 53 -7.93 9.46 14.58
CA ASP A 53 -9.37 9.68 14.47
C ASP A 53 -10.02 10.03 15.81
N ILE A 54 -9.31 9.92 16.93
CA ILE A 54 -9.81 10.31 18.27
C ILE A 54 -8.69 11.06 18.99
N SER A 55 -8.94 12.30 19.40
CA SER A 55 -7.94 13.12 20.09
C SER A 55 -7.53 12.52 21.43
N CYS A 56 -6.24 12.59 21.75
CA CYS A 56 -5.66 12.16 23.02
C CYS A 56 -4.75 13.25 23.60
N PHE A 57 -4.88 13.46 24.91
CA PHE A 57 -4.10 14.44 25.69
C PHE A 57 -3.59 13.84 27.02
N CYS A 58 -3.51 12.50 27.12
CA CYS A 58 -3.19 11.82 28.38
C CYS A 58 -1.82 12.23 28.96
N GLN A 59 -0.87 12.62 28.12
CA GLN A 59 0.47 13.08 28.50
C GLN A 59 0.74 14.55 28.13
N ALA A 60 -0.31 15.33 27.85
CA ALA A 60 -0.15 16.73 27.44
C ALA A 60 0.53 17.60 28.51
N ALA A 61 0.36 17.26 29.79
CA ALA A 61 1.04 17.94 30.91
C ALA A 61 2.56 17.75 30.89
N GLU A 62 3.05 16.67 30.26
CA GLU A 62 4.46 16.36 30.07
C GLU A 62 4.98 16.88 28.71
N GLY A 63 4.14 17.56 27.94
CA GLY A 63 4.46 18.06 26.59
C GLY A 63 4.45 16.98 25.51
N VAL A 64 3.96 15.78 25.81
CA VAL A 64 3.92 14.65 24.87
C VAL A 64 2.53 14.56 24.23
N PHE A 65 2.49 14.61 22.90
CA PHE A 65 1.23 14.58 22.14
C PHE A 65 1.12 13.33 21.24
N ASP A 66 2.22 12.62 20.99
CA ASP A 66 2.31 11.44 20.11
C ASP A 66 2.27 10.10 20.87
N CYS A 67 1.55 10.06 21.99
CA CYS A 67 1.26 8.81 22.71
C CYS A 67 0.56 7.75 21.82
N SER A 68 0.71 6.48 22.20
CA SER A 68 0.14 5.33 21.47
C SER A 68 -1.35 5.11 21.68
N CYS A 69 -2.00 5.89 22.55
CA CYS A 69 -3.44 5.80 22.78
C CYS A 69 -4.23 6.10 21.50
N HIS A 70 -5.36 5.41 21.32
CA HIS A 70 -6.28 5.61 20.20
C HIS A 70 -5.62 5.51 18.81
N SER A 71 -4.63 4.61 18.68
CA SER A 71 -4.01 4.23 17.41
C SER A 71 -3.50 5.42 16.60
N LEU A 72 -2.48 6.12 17.11
CA LEU A 72 -1.80 7.16 16.35
C LEU A 72 -1.20 6.57 15.06
N GLN A 73 -1.54 7.16 13.93
CA GLN A 73 -1.03 6.84 12.61
C GLN A 73 0.06 7.84 12.22
N GLU A 74 1.00 7.42 11.39
CA GLU A 74 2.09 8.24 10.87
C GLU A 74 2.16 8.07 9.36
N VAL A 75 2.38 9.17 8.64
CA VAL A 75 2.44 9.17 7.17
C VAL A 75 3.41 10.25 6.67
N SER A 76 4.16 9.97 5.61
CA SER A 76 5.23 10.80 5.02
C SER A 76 4.76 11.52 3.75
N LEU A 77 4.24 12.74 3.89
CA LEU A 77 3.74 13.60 2.82
C LEU A 77 4.70 13.80 1.64
N VAL A 78 6.00 13.62 1.85
CA VAL A 78 7.01 13.66 0.79
C VAL A 78 7.10 12.27 0.18
N ALA A 79 6.89 12.17 -1.13
CA ALA A 79 7.25 10.97 -1.86
C ALA A 79 8.78 10.86 -1.89
N THR A 80 9.35 10.29 -0.83
CA THR A 80 10.61 9.59 -0.96
C THR A 80 10.37 8.49 -1.98
N GLU A 81 11.18 8.43 -3.01
CA GLU A 81 11.16 7.36 -4.02
C GLU A 81 11.39 5.96 -3.40
N HIS A 82 11.51 5.88 -2.07
CA HIS A 82 11.54 4.70 -1.25
C HIS A 82 10.62 4.87 -0.03
N ALA A 83 9.73 3.90 0.19
CA ALA A 83 8.94 3.63 1.39
C ALA A 83 7.62 4.39 1.64
N GLU A 84 6.63 4.25 0.74
CA GLU A 84 5.18 4.20 1.09
C GLU A 84 4.41 3.31 0.11
N LYS A 85 4.59 1.98 0.21
CA LYS A 85 3.65 0.98 -0.33
C LYS A 85 2.93 0.29 0.81
N ALA A 86 2.23 1.06 1.63
CA ALA A 86 1.21 0.52 2.52
C ALA A 86 -0.16 0.53 1.83
N LEU A 87 -0.40 -0.53 1.06
CA LEU A 87 -1.65 -1.30 1.03
C LEU A 87 -2.92 -0.66 0.43
N ASP A 88 -2.84 -0.17 -0.80
CA ASP A 88 -3.97 -0.26 -1.74
C ASP A 88 -3.48 -0.95 -3.02
N VAL A 89 -2.96 -2.17 -2.83
CA VAL A 89 -2.13 -2.85 -3.85
C VAL A 89 -2.99 -3.42 -4.98
N ARG A 90 -4.31 -3.56 -4.82
CA ARG A 90 -5.21 -4.04 -5.87
C ARG A 90 -6.29 -3.00 -6.15
N PRO A 91 -6.33 -2.38 -7.34
CA PRO A 91 -7.48 -1.58 -7.73
C PRO A 91 -8.74 -2.46 -7.81
N ASP A 92 -9.92 -1.89 -7.52
CA ASP A 92 -11.20 -2.63 -7.52
C ASP A 92 -11.46 -3.39 -8.83
N VAL A 93 -11.02 -2.82 -9.96
CA VAL A 93 -11.15 -3.41 -11.29
C VAL A 93 -9.88 -3.11 -12.10
N ILE A 94 -9.32 -4.14 -12.75
CA ILE A 94 -8.21 -3.97 -13.69
C ILE A 94 -8.78 -3.48 -15.03
N LYS A 95 -8.40 -2.28 -15.44
CA LYS A 95 -8.79 -1.60 -16.69
C LYS A 95 -7.63 -1.51 -17.68
N HIS A 96 -7.94 -1.20 -18.94
CA HIS A 96 -6.98 -1.06 -20.04
C HIS A 96 -5.75 -0.18 -19.74
N HIS A 97 -5.88 0.87 -18.90
CA HIS A 97 -4.77 1.76 -18.56
C HIS A 97 -3.69 1.12 -17.66
N HIS A 98 -3.93 -0.10 -17.14
CA HIS A 98 -2.92 -0.86 -16.39
C HIS A 98 -2.00 -1.70 -17.27
N SER A 99 -2.22 -1.71 -18.60
CA SER A 99 -1.30 -2.36 -19.53
C SER A 99 0.11 -1.78 -19.41
N GLY A 100 1.11 -2.66 -19.37
CA GLY A 100 2.52 -2.34 -19.12
C GLY A 100 2.92 -2.32 -17.64
N GLN A 101 1.96 -2.39 -16.70
CA GLN A 101 2.26 -2.43 -15.28
C GLN A 101 2.57 -3.84 -14.79
N TRP A 102 3.35 -3.93 -13.72
CA TRP A 102 3.63 -5.20 -13.04
C TRP A 102 2.50 -5.58 -12.11
N CYS A 103 2.20 -6.88 -12.07
CA CYS A 103 1.19 -7.46 -11.21
C CYS A 103 1.67 -8.80 -10.64
N VAL A 104 0.91 -9.30 -9.67
CA VAL A 104 1.04 -10.67 -9.16
C VAL A 104 -0.25 -11.42 -9.45
N VAL A 105 -0.10 -12.57 -10.09
CA VAL A 105 -1.17 -13.49 -10.44
C VAL A 105 -1.18 -14.65 -9.44
N ARG A 106 -2.36 -15.03 -8.94
CA ARG A 106 -2.56 -16.28 -8.21
C ARG A 106 -2.87 -17.39 -9.19
N TYR A 107 -2.01 -18.40 -9.24
CA TYR A 107 -2.19 -19.60 -10.04
C TYR A 107 -1.77 -20.83 -9.23
N ASP A 108 -2.58 -21.88 -9.18
CA ASP A 108 -2.37 -23.07 -8.34
C ASP A 108 -1.95 -22.73 -6.89
N ASP A 109 -2.67 -21.78 -6.28
CA ASP A 109 -2.42 -21.26 -4.92
C ASP A 109 -1.03 -20.69 -4.68
N GLN A 110 -0.33 -20.31 -5.75
CA GLN A 110 0.98 -19.67 -5.69
C GLN A 110 0.97 -18.31 -6.39
N PRO A 111 1.75 -17.33 -5.88
CA PRO A 111 1.86 -16.01 -6.48
C PRO A 111 2.98 -15.98 -7.53
N TYR A 112 2.66 -15.47 -8.72
CA TYR A 112 3.60 -15.32 -9.83
C TYR A 112 3.61 -13.86 -10.31
N PRO A 113 4.77 -13.18 -10.29
CA PRO A 113 4.88 -11.85 -10.86
C PRO A 113 4.84 -11.89 -12.38
N GLY A 114 4.26 -10.86 -12.98
CA GLY A 114 4.20 -10.70 -14.43
C GLY A 114 3.87 -9.28 -14.85
N ILE A 115 3.88 -9.05 -16.16
CA ILE A 115 3.53 -7.77 -16.78
C ILE A 115 2.19 -7.90 -17.48
N ILE A 116 1.27 -6.99 -17.19
CA ILE A 116 -0.02 -6.91 -17.89
C ILE A 116 0.28 -6.47 -19.33
N LEU A 117 -0.07 -7.29 -20.30
CA LEU A 117 0.07 -6.95 -21.71
C LEU A 117 -1.20 -6.28 -22.24
N GLU A 118 -2.36 -6.77 -21.81
CA GLU A 118 -3.65 -6.43 -22.36
C GLU A 118 -4.75 -6.71 -21.33
N VAL A 119 -5.85 -5.98 -21.42
CA VAL A 119 -7.03 -6.15 -20.55
C VAL A 119 -8.25 -6.17 -21.46
N GLU A 120 -9.17 -7.12 -21.25
CA GLU A 120 -10.43 -7.27 -21.97
C GLU A 120 -11.55 -7.58 -20.99
N GLU A 121 -12.45 -6.61 -20.75
CA GLU A 121 -13.56 -6.74 -19.79
C GLU A 121 -13.10 -7.21 -18.40
N HIS A 122 -13.19 -8.52 -18.12
CA HIS A 122 -12.79 -9.18 -16.86
C HIS A 122 -11.58 -10.10 -17.00
N ASN A 123 -10.94 -10.14 -18.17
CA ASN A 123 -9.76 -10.95 -18.44
C ASN A 123 -8.54 -10.05 -18.60
N VAL A 124 -7.43 -10.49 -18.02
CA VAL A 124 -6.16 -9.78 -17.99
C VAL A 124 -5.10 -10.70 -18.59
N LYS A 125 -4.52 -10.27 -19.70
CA LYS A 125 -3.42 -10.99 -20.35
C LYS A 125 -2.12 -10.61 -19.67
N VAL A 126 -1.43 -11.59 -19.09
CA VAL A 126 -0.21 -11.35 -18.33
C VAL A 126 0.91 -12.21 -18.89
N LYS A 127 2.10 -11.59 -19.05
CA LYS A 127 3.36 -12.29 -19.27
C LYS A 127 4.00 -12.59 -17.92
N CYS A 128 4.04 -13.87 -17.54
CA CYS A 128 4.43 -14.32 -16.20
C CYS A 128 5.90 -14.76 -16.13
N MET A 129 6.50 -14.60 -14.95
CA MET A 129 7.78 -15.19 -14.60
C MET A 129 7.60 -16.55 -13.91
N HIS A 130 8.63 -17.39 -14.02
CA HIS A 130 8.71 -18.66 -13.30
C HIS A 130 9.41 -18.49 -11.96
N ARG A 131 8.96 -19.24 -10.97
CA ARG A 131 9.53 -19.24 -9.62
C ARG A 131 10.74 -20.18 -9.55
N ASN A 132 11.83 -19.71 -8.93
CA ASN A 132 13.04 -20.49 -8.65
C ASN A 132 13.46 -20.31 -7.18
N GLY A 133 12.61 -20.78 -6.27
CA GLY A 133 12.81 -20.67 -4.82
C GLY A 133 11.88 -19.65 -4.15
N ILE A 134 12.23 -19.23 -2.94
CA ILE A 134 11.46 -18.25 -2.17
C ILE A 134 11.75 -16.86 -2.73
N ASN A 135 10.70 -16.11 -3.08
CA ASN A 135 10.78 -14.75 -3.59
C ASN A 135 11.87 -14.58 -4.67
N ARG A 136 11.95 -15.54 -5.61
CA ARG A 136 12.97 -15.52 -6.66
C ARG A 136 12.34 -15.99 -7.95
N PHE A 137 12.44 -15.15 -8.97
CA PHE A 137 11.73 -15.32 -10.23
C PHE A 137 12.64 -15.08 -11.42
N PHE A 138 12.30 -15.68 -12.56
CA PHE A 138 13.03 -15.50 -13.81
C PHE A 138 12.07 -15.54 -14.99
N TRP A 139 12.42 -14.84 -16.07
CA TRP A 139 11.68 -14.96 -17.32
C TRP A 139 11.91 -16.36 -17.92
N PRO A 140 10.84 -17.11 -18.24
CA PRO A 140 10.98 -18.39 -18.89
C PRO A 140 11.63 -18.20 -20.27
N SER A 141 12.55 -19.08 -20.60
CA SER A 141 13.33 -19.05 -21.84
C SER A 141 13.56 -20.47 -22.32
N PRO A 142 13.41 -20.76 -23.62
CA PRO A 142 13.21 -19.82 -24.73
C PRO A 142 11.75 -19.39 -24.98
N ARG A 143 10.77 -20.02 -24.33
CA ARG A 143 9.35 -19.73 -24.53
C ARG A 143 8.85 -18.77 -23.46
N GLU A 144 8.17 -17.72 -23.90
CA GLU A 144 7.46 -16.82 -23.00
C GLU A 144 6.22 -17.52 -22.44
N ASP A 145 5.90 -17.21 -21.18
CA ASP A 145 4.68 -17.67 -20.52
C ASP A 145 3.68 -16.51 -20.51
N VAL A 146 2.74 -16.54 -21.45
CA VAL A 146 1.72 -15.51 -21.64
C VAL A 146 0.37 -16.18 -21.62
N ASN A 147 -0.50 -15.76 -20.71
CA ASN A 147 -1.83 -16.33 -20.60
C ASN A 147 -2.88 -15.27 -20.20
N TRP A 148 -4.15 -15.60 -20.38
CA TRP A 148 -5.28 -14.83 -19.90
C TRP A 148 -5.69 -15.34 -18.52
N TYR A 149 -5.89 -14.40 -17.59
CA TYR A 149 -6.33 -14.66 -16.23
C TYR A 149 -7.58 -13.84 -15.94
N GLY A 150 -8.44 -14.34 -15.06
CA GLY A 150 -9.54 -13.53 -14.53
C GLY A 150 -9.01 -12.36 -13.70
N ASP A 151 -9.78 -11.26 -13.65
CA ASP A 151 -9.49 -10.11 -12.80
C ASP A 151 -9.37 -10.51 -11.31
N ASP A 152 -10.12 -11.53 -10.88
CA ASP A 152 -10.12 -12.17 -9.57
C ASP A 152 -8.81 -12.85 -9.22
N GLN A 153 -8.10 -13.38 -10.22
CA GLN A 153 -6.79 -14.01 -10.08
C GLN A 153 -5.64 -12.99 -9.97
N ILE A 154 -5.88 -11.72 -10.32
CA ILE A 154 -4.90 -10.66 -10.10
C ILE A 154 -4.92 -10.27 -8.62
N MET A 155 -3.86 -10.64 -7.90
CA MET A 155 -3.76 -10.35 -6.47
C MET A 155 -3.52 -8.87 -6.22
N CYS A 156 -2.58 -8.27 -6.95
CA CYS A 156 -2.16 -6.90 -6.76
C CYS A 156 -1.23 -6.39 -7.87
N LEU A 157 -1.05 -5.06 -7.93
CA LEU A 157 -0.08 -4.35 -8.76
C LEU A 157 1.20 -4.06 -7.97
N ILE A 158 2.33 -4.49 -8.50
CA ILE A 158 3.63 -4.38 -7.83
C ILE A 158 4.52 -3.39 -8.60
N PRO A 159 5.61 -2.86 -8.00
CA PRO A 159 6.63 -2.18 -8.80
C PRO A 159 7.42 -3.23 -9.59
N GLU A 160 8.30 -2.79 -10.48
CA GLU A 160 9.22 -3.70 -11.14
C GLU A 160 10.04 -4.50 -10.11
N PRO A 161 10.12 -5.84 -10.23
CA PRO A 161 10.93 -6.66 -9.33
C PRO A 161 12.41 -6.28 -9.33
N LEU A 162 13.05 -6.37 -8.15
CA LEU A 162 14.44 -6.04 -7.92
C LEU A 162 15.37 -7.13 -8.49
N ALA A 163 16.41 -6.74 -9.24
CA ALA A 163 17.39 -7.68 -9.75
C ALA A 163 18.21 -8.32 -8.63
N VAL A 164 18.25 -9.65 -8.58
CA VAL A 164 19.11 -10.43 -7.67
C VAL A 164 20.42 -10.79 -8.37
N ASN A 165 20.33 -11.18 -9.64
CA ASN A 165 21.46 -11.41 -10.52
C ASN A 165 21.00 -11.22 -11.97
N LYS A 166 21.87 -11.45 -12.95
CA LYS A 166 21.57 -11.26 -14.39
C LYS A 166 20.36 -12.05 -14.90
N ARG A 167 19.93 -13.10 -14.21
CA ARG A 167 18.88 -14.04 -14.67
C ARG A 167 17.71 -14.16 -13.71
N SER A 168 17.77 -13.55 -12.53
CA SER A 168 16.68 -13.64 -11.56
C SER A 168 16.43 -12.33 -10.84
N VAL A 169 15.17 -12.13 -10.51
CA VAL A 169 14.64 -10.98 -9.78
C VAL A 169 13.90 -11.44 -8.53
N GLN A 170 13.56 -10.50 -7.65
CA GLN A 170 12.76 -10.72 -6.44
C GLN A 170 11.79 -9.56 -6.24
N ILE A 171 10.65 -9.83 -5.60
CA ILE A 171 9.75 -8.78 -5.13
C ILE A 171 10.37 -8.19 -3.84
N GLU A 172 10.13 -6.92 -3.55
CA GLU A 172 10.52 -6.32 -2.28
C GLU A 172 10.01 -7.16 -1.09
N GLN A 173 10.84 -7.35 -0.07
CA GLN A 173 10.57 -8.36 0.97
C GLN A 173 9.26 -8.09 1.73
N GLU A 174 9.00 -6.84 2.13
CA GLU A 174 7.78 -6.47 2.83
C GLU A 174 6.52 -6.72 1.98
N LEU A 175 6.60 -6.39 0.68
CA LEU A 175 5.52 -6.63 -0.28
C LEU A 175 5.30 -8.14 -0.52
N TRP A 176 6.38 -8.93 -0.57
CA TRP A 176 6.31 -10.38 -0.69
C TRP A 176 5.65 -11.02 0.53
N GLU A 177 6.03 -10.62 1.74
CA GLU A 177 5.42 -11.09 2.99
C GLU A 177 3.93 -10.75 3.05
N PHE A 178 3.56 -9.54 2.60
CA PHE A 178 2.16 -9.14 2.47
C PHE A 178 1.37 -10.04 1.49
N ILE A 179 1.91 -10.28 0.29
CA ILE A 179 1.29 -11.15 -0.72
C ILE A 179 1.06 -12.55 -0.16
N MET A 180 2.07 -13.11 0.51
CA MET A 180 1.97 -14.44 1.13
C MET A 180 0.90 -14.47 2.23
N GLY A 181 0.82 -13.43 3.07
CA GLY A 181 -0.22 -13.33 4.10
C GLY A 181 -1.65 -13.29 3.53
N GLN A 182 -1.86 -12.79 2.32
CA GLN A 182 -3.17 -12.85 1.66
C GLN A 182 -3.58 -14.27 1.24
N LEU A 183 -2.62 -15.12 0.89
CA LEU A 183 -2.88 -16.52 0.53
C LEU A 183 -3.29 -17.31 1.78
N ASP A 184 -2.59 -17.08 2.90
CA ASP A 184 -2.88 -17.75 4.16
C ASP A 184 -4.26 -17.37 4.71
N ASN A 185 -4.65 -16.09 4.63
CA ASN A 185 -5.95 -15.62 5.12
C ASN A 185 -7.16 -16.10 4.30
N ASN A 186 -6.95 -16.47 3.02
CA ASN A 186 -7.98 -17.06 2.18
C ASN A 186 -8.13 -18.58 2.38
N SER A 187 -7.37 -19.17 3.31
CA SER A 187 -7.46 -20.58 3.68
C SER A 187 -8.29 -20.82 4.96
N ALA A 188 -9.53 -20.32 4.98
CA ALA A 188 -10.53 -20.73 5.99
C ALA A 188 -11.25 -22.03 5.55
N PRO A 189 -11.66 -22.90 6.48
CA PRO A 189 -11.92 -24.31 6.19
C PRO A 189 -13.20 -24.50 5.37
N VAL A 190 -13.13 -25.39 4.38
CA VAL A 190 -14.31 -25.99 3.77
C VAL A 190 -15.14 -26.63 4.88
N VAL A 191 -16.27 -26.01 5.20
CA VAL A 191 -17.29 -26.58 6.10
C VAL A 191 -17.77 -27.86 5.44
N THR A 192 -17.29 -29.00 5.94
CA THR A 192 -17.78 -30.32 5.54
C THR A 192 -19.18 -30.53 6.13
N ASP A 193 -20.13 -30.59 5.21
CA ASP A 193 -21.42 -31.28 5.23
C ASP A 193 -22.18 -31.45 6.55
N ILE A 194 -23.31 -30.75 6.55
CA ILE A 194 -24.51 -30.98 7.36
C ILE A 194 -24.92 -32.45 7.27
N LYS A 195 -24.72 -33.22 8.35
CA LYS A 195 -25.42 -34.49 8.54
C LYS A 195 -26.91 -34.19 8.71
N ARG A 196 -27.69 -34.46 7.65
CA ARG A 196 -29.15 -34.58 7.70
C ARG A 196 -29.53 -35.70 8.69
N THR A 197 -30.09 -35.33 9.84
CA THR A 197 -30.88 -36.24 10.65
C THR A 197 -32.30 -36.33 10.06
N VAL A 198 -32.66 -37.52 9.60
CA VAL A 198 -34.02 -37.89 9.21
C VAL A 198 -34.71 -38.39 10.49
N PRO A 199 -35.89 -37.85 10.88
CA PRO A 199 -36.68 -38.49 11.93
C PRO A 199 -37.52 -39.63 11.33
N SER A 200 -37.50 -40.78 12.00
CA SER A 200 -38.48 -41.86 11.89
C SER A 200 -39.31 -41.88 13.16
#